data_AF-A0A521ZIR1-F1
#
_entry.id   AF-A0A521ZIR1-F1
#
_cell.length_a   1.000
_cell.length_b   1.000
_cell.length_c   1.000
_cell.angle_alpha   90.00
_cell.angle_beta   90.00
_cell.angle_gamma   90.00
#
_symmetry.space_group_name_H-M   'P 1'
#
loop_
_entity.id
_entity.type
_entity.pdbx_description
1 polymer ?
#
loop_
_entity_poly.entity_id
_entity_poly.type
_entity_poly.pdbx_seq_one_letter_code
_entity_poly.pdbx_strand_id
1 'polypeptide(L)'
;MNTDFDLLREYAERQSEEAFATLVSRYLNLVYSAALRKTGDPHAAQEITQAVFIILARKAKSLGPKIILSGWLYHTTRLTAANYLRTEIRRARREQEAYMQSLANETESNPWPQIAPLLEDAMGRLGERDRHALVLRFLDGKNLEEVGAALGVSADAAKMRVNRAVEKLRVVFSKRGITVSAGAIIGAVSINSVQAAPTGLAALTVGAATKGAVATASTAALANSTLQTMTWWKLKTAAAVAAALLAVGGATSLIVSQSKIGRVNWWSNSSANSALLIVPQKSVGPVRADMTIPQVIAALGQPDKRTGNFLHYVRSGFSVISNPDNDSLRAIFCGDSLGRNGPMTRAFKGRTREGIGMGSTRAEVIAAYGTPSDTRAAAINESLQYETLGLTFTLSEGKVVYLVVNF
;
A
#
# COMPACT_ATOMS: atom_id res chain seq x y z
N MET A 1 -32.38 -7.78 20.17
CA MET A 1 -31.14 -6.97 20.08
C MET A 1 -30.97 -6.61 18.61
N ASN A 2 -30.99 -5.32 18.24
CA ASN A 2 -30.87 -4.93 16.83
C ASN A 2 -29.50 -5.33 16.27
N THR A 3 -29.49 -5.92 15.08
CA THR A 3 -28.25 -6.24 14.37
C THR A 3 -27.56 -4.93 13.96
N ASP A 4 -26.26 -4.99 13.69
CA ASP A 4 -25.54 -3.77 13.28
C ASP A 4 -26.08 -3.20 11.97
N PHE A 5 -26.56 -4.06 11.07
CA PHE A 5 -27.20 -3.59 9.84
C PHE A 5 -28.55 -2.93 10.11
N ASP A 6 -29.34 -3.43 11.06
CA ASP A 6 -30.62 -2.79 11.43
C ASP A 6 -30.38 -1.38 11.98
N LEU A 7 -29.41 -1.22 12.87
CA LEU A 7 -29.02 0.09 13.42
C LEU A 7 -28.49 1.02 12.33
N LEU A 8 -27.68 0.50 11.41
CA LEU A 8 -27.13 1.27 10.30
C LEU A 8 -28.20 1.73 9.32
N ARG A 9 -29.17 0.85 9.00
CA ARG A 9 -30.33 1.16 8.16
C ARG A 9 -31.21 2.22 8.83
N GLU A 10 -31.51 2.07 10.11
CA GLU A 10 -32.31 3.02 10.87
C GLU A 10 -31.67 4.42 10.87
N TYR A 11 -30.36 4.51 11.07
CA TYR A 11 -29.63 5.76 10.92
C TYR A 11 -29.67 6.29 9.47
N ALA A 12 -29.44 5.44 8.48
CA ALA A 12 -29.41 5.85 7.07
C ALA A 12 -30.75 6.41 6.58
N GLU A 13 -31.87 5.83 7.03
CA GLU A 13 -33.22 6.19 6.60
C GLU A 13 -33.82 7.31 7.44
N ARG A 14 -33.65 7.28 8.76
CA ARG A 14 -34.32 8.18 9.71
C ARG A 14 -33.41 9.16 10.43
N GLN A 15 -32.09 9.11 10.17
CA GLN A 15 -31.09 9.89 10.89
C GLN A 15 -31.15 9.66 12.42
N SER A 16 -31.53 8.45 12.85
CA SER A 16 -31.67 8.06 14.25
C SER A 16 -30.33 8.19 15.00
N GLU A 17 -30.22 9.22 15.84
CA GLU A 17 -29.02 9.47 16.65
C GLU A 17 -28.78 8.32 17.65
N GLU A 18 -29.85 7.76 18.22
CA GLU A 18 -29.76 6.65 19.18
C GLU A 18 -29.21 5.37 18.52
N ALA A 19 -29.68 5.04 17.32
CA ALA A 19 -29.16 3.91 16.57
C ALA A 19 -27.66 4.09 16.25
N PHE A 20 -27.26 5.30 15.87
CA PHE A 20 -25.85 5.61 15.61
C PHE A 20 -25.01 5.61 16.89
N ALA A 21 -25.51 6.15 18.00
CA ALA A 21 -24.84 6.12 19.30
C ALA A 21 -24.61 4.68 19.79
N THR A 22 -25.56 3.78 19.53
CA THR A 22 -25.41 2.35 19.81
C THR A 22 -24.27 1.73 18.99
N LEU A 23 -24.17 2.06 17.70
CA LEU A 23 -23.06 1.59 16.85
C LEU A 23 -21.70 2.14 17.34
N VAL A 24 -21.64 3.43 17.69
CA VAL A 24 -20.44 4.04 18.26
C VAL A 24 -20.04 3.32 19.54
N SER A 25 -20.95 3.17 20.49
CA SER A 25 -20.68 2.51 21.78
C SER A 25 -20.10 1.09 21.59
N ARG A 26 -20.66 0.31 20.67
CA ARG A 26 -20.18 -1.06 20.37
C ARG A 26 -18.75 -1.09 19.83
N TYR A 27 -18.40 -0.14 18.96
CA TYR A 27 -17.18 -0.22 18.16
C TYR A 27 -16.11 0.83 18.49
N LEU A 28 -16.37 1.73 19.44
CA LEU A 28 -15.47 2.81 19.80
C LEU A 28 -14.10 2.29 20.21
N ASN A 29 -14.07 1.30 21.11
CA ASN A 29 -12.82 0.74 21.62
C ASN A 29 -12.03 0.02 20.51
N LEU A 30 -12.70 -0.69 19.60
CA LEU A 30 -12.06 -1.34 18.45
C LEU A 30 -11.34 -0.31 17.57
N VAL A 31 -12.06 0.75 17.17
CA VAL A 31 -11.54 1.81 16.29
C VAL A 31 -10.41 2.57 16.98
N TYR A 32 -10.63 3.01 18.23
CA TYR A 32 -9.64 3.74 19.01
C TYR A 32 -8.35 2.93 19.19
N SER A 33 -8.46 1.66 19.55
CA SER A 33 -7.29 0.78 19.76
C SER A 33 -6.50 0.55 18.47
N ALA A 34 -7.19 0.38 17.34
CA ALA A 34 -6.53 0.22 16.05
C ALA A 34 -5.82 1.51 15.60
N ALA A 35 -6.44 2.67 15.83
CA ALA A 35 -5.82 3.96 15.56
C ALA A 35 -4.60 4.19 16.45
N LEU A 36 -4.73 3.97 17.76
CA LEU A 36 -3.66 4.14 18.75
C LEU A 36 -2.47 3.23 18.49
N ARG A 37 -2.70 1.96 18.16
CA ARG A 37 -1.60 1.06 17.74
C ARG A 37 -0.87 1.55 16.50
N LYS A 38 -1.59 2.20 15.57
CA LYS A 38 -0.99 2.67 14.31
C LYS A 38 -0.22 3.97 14.48
N THR A 39 -0.70 4.88 15.32
CA THR A 39 -0.11 6.21 15.50
C THR A 39 0.86 6.30 16.67
N GLY A 40 0.66 5.53 17.73
CA GLY A 40 1.36 5.68 19.00
C GLY A 40 0.96 6.94 19.78
N ASP A 41 0.05 7.76 19.25
CA ASP A 41 -0.39 9.03 19.83
C ASP A 41 -1.88 8.98 20.20
N PRO A 42 -2.24 9.14 21.50
CA PRO A 42 -3.62 9.21 21.96
C PRO A 42 -4.46 10.31 21.32
N HIS A 43 -3.89 11.48 21.02
CA HIS A 43 -4.63 12.59 20.42
C HIS A 43 -4.96 12.30 18.96
N ALA A 44 -3.97 11.88 18.17
CA ALA A 44 -4.19 11.38 16.81
C ALA A 44 -5.21 10.22 16.78
N ALA A 45 -5.15 9.31 17.76
CA ALA A 45 -6.08 8.19 17.85
C ALA A 45 -7.54 8.65 18.07
N GLN A 46 -7.77 9.67 18.90
CA GLN A 46 -9.09 10.27 19.09
C GLN A 46 -9.60 10.93 17.79
N GLU A 47 -8.74 11.68 17.11
CA GLU A 47 -9.07 12.37 15.86
C GLU A 47 -9.43 11.39 14.74
N ILE A 48 -8.61 10.34 14.57
CA ILE A 48 -8.87 9.27 13.60
C ILE A 48 -10.19 8.56 13.93
N THR A 49 -10.45 8.30 15.21
CA THR A 49 -11.69 7.63 15.66
C THR A 49 -12.92 8.45 15.28
N GLN A 50 -12.91 9.76 15.54
CA GLN A 50 -13.97 10.68 15.12
C GLN A 50 -14.12 10.70 13.59
N ALA A 51 -13.03 10.81 12.85
CA ALA A 51 -13.07 10.79 11.38
C ALA A 51 -13.67 9.49 10.82
N VAL A 52 -13.36 8.32 11.40
CA VAL A 52 -13.91 7.02 10.99
C VAL A 52 -15.42 6.97 11.16
N PHE A 53 -15.95 7.43 12.30
CA PHE A 53 -17.40 7.45 12.52
C PHE A 53 -18.11 8.51 11.68
N ILE A 54 -17.48 9.65 11.38
CA ILE A 54 -18.00 10.60 10.38
C ILE A 54 -18.07 9.94 8.98
N ILE A 55 -17.05 9.16 8.60
CA ILE A 55 -17.07 8.41 7.35
C ILE A 55 -18.18 7.36 7.35
N LEU A 56 -18.40 6.66 8.47
CA LEU A 56 -19.50 5.71 8.62
C LEU A 56 -20.84 6.40 8.40
N ALA A 57 -21.09 7.52 9.08
CA ALA A 57 -22.30 8.30 8.95
C ALA A 57 -22.58 8.69 7.48
N ARG A 58 -21.57 9.24 6.81
CA ARG A 58 -21.69 9.66 5.39
C ARG A 58 -21.88 8.49 4.42
N LYS A 59 -21.37 7.30 4.74
CA LYS A 59 -21.48 6.12 3.89
C LYS A 59 -22.60 5.17 4.26
N ALA A 60 -23.33 5.41 5.35
CA ALA A 60 -24.34 4.50 5.88
C ALA A 60 -25.32 4.00 4.80
N LYS A 61 -25.84 4.91 3.95
CA LYS A 61 -26.74 4.59 2.82
C LYS A 61 -26.13 3.67 1.76
N SER A 62 -24.80 3.62 1.64
CA SER A 62 -24.08 2.86 0.61
C SER A 62 -23.61 1.47 1.09
N LEU A 63 -23.78 1.16 2.38
CA LEU A 63 -23.36 -0.11 2.98
C LEU A 63 -24.52 -1.11 2.90
N GLY A 64 -24.26 -2.29 2.33
CA GLY A 64 -25.28 -3.31 2.09
C GLY A 64 -25.49 -4.27 3.27
N PRO A 65 -26.55 -5.11 3.21
CA PRO A 65 -26.97 -6.01 4.30
C PRO A 65 -25.95 -7.11 4.66
N LYS A 66 -25.01 -7.42 3.77
CA LYS A 66 -23.97 -8.43 3.99
C LYS A 66 -22.68 -7.84 4.59
N ILE A 67 -22.70 -6.58 5.01
CA ILE A 67 -21.51 -5.91 5.54
C ILE A 67 -21.13 -6.48 6.90
N ILE A 68 -19.84 -6.80 7.06
CA ILE A 68 -19.26 -7.09 8.37
C ILE A 68 -18.75 -5.76 8.93
N LEU A 69 -19.56 -5.12 9.77
CA LEU A 69 -19.31 -3.73 10.19
C LEU A 69 -17.97 -3.57 10.91
N SER A 70 -17.60 -4.50 11.81
CA SER A 70 -16.30 -4.47 12.49
C SER A 70 -15.12 -4.57 11.52
N GLY A 71 -15.22 -5.43 10.50
CA GLY A 71 -14.23 -5.54 9.43
C GLY A 71 -14.11 -4.26 8.60
N TRP A 72 -15.25 -3.65 8.26
CA TRP A 72 -15.31 -2.39 7.53
C TRP A 72 -14.73 -1.21 8.34
N LEU A 73 -15.07 -1.12 9.62
CA LEU A 73 -14.55 -0.09 10.53
C LEU A 73 -13.05 -0.23 10.73
N TYR A 74 -12.55 -1.45 10.93
CA TYR A 74 -11.13 -1.70 11.04
C TYR A 74 -10.37 -1.32 9.76
N HIS A 75 -10.89 -1.70 8.58
CA HIS A 75 -10.30 -1.30 7.30
C HIS A 75 -10.27 0.21 7.12
N THR A 76 -11.38 0.88 7.43
CA THR A 76 -11.51 2.35 7.35
C THR A 76 -10.51 3.02 8.30
N THR A 77 -10.42 2.54 9.54
CA THR A 77 -9.47 3.04 10.55
C THR A 77 -8.03 2.98 10.05
N ARG A 78 -7.63 1.85 9.46
CA ARG A 78 -6.29 1.69 8.89
C ARG A 78 -5.99 2.65 7.76
N LEU A 79 -6.98 2.88 6.89
CA LEU A 79 -6.85 3.83 5.79
C LEU A 79 -6.75 5.27 6.31
N THR A 80 -7.62 5.64 7.25
CA THR A 80 -7.64 6.95 7.89
C THR A 80 -6.33 7.23 8.63
N ALA A 81 -5.84 6.29 9.44
CA ALA A 81 -4.57 6.41 10.13
C ALA A 81 -3.38 6.53 9.18
N ALA A 82 -3.36 5.78 8.08
CA ALA A 82 -2.31 5.91 7.07
C ALA A 82 -2.34 7.27 6.35
N ASN A 83 -3.52 7.83 6.11
CA ASN A 83 -3.67 9.17 5.54
C ASN A 83 -3.25 10.27 6.54
N TYR A 84 -3.61 10.11 7.81
CA TYR A 84 -3.18 10.98 8.90
C TYR A 84 -1.65 11.03 8.97
N LEU A 85 -1.00 9.87 9.13
CA LEU A 85 0.47 9.78 9.20
C LEU A 85 1.16 10.31 7.93
N ARG A 86 0.59 10.09 6.74
CA ARG A 86 1.15 10.69 5.51
C ARG A 86 1.07 12.23 5.54
N THR A 87 0.03 12.78 6.14
CA THR A 87 -0.17 14.22 6.27
C THR A 87 0.77 14.80 7.33
N GLU A 88 0.89 14.13 8.48
CA GLU A 88 1.83 14.49 9.54
C GLU A 88 3.28 14.37 9.08
N ILE A 89 3.68 13.31 8.38
CA ILE A 89 5.03 13.21 7.80
C ILE A 89 5.29 14.34 6.80
N ARG A 90 4.30 14.76 6.01
CA ARG A 90 4.43 15.91 5.10
C ARG A 90 4.49 17.24 5.86
N ARG A 91 3.77 17.35 6.98
CA ARG A 91 3.76 18.52 7.85
C ARG A 91 5.09 18.63 8.59
N ALA A 92 5.50 17.58 9.30
CA ALA A 92 6.81 17.45 9.91
C ALA A 92 7.92 17.68 8.88
N ARG A 93 7.83 17.20 7.64
CA ARG A 93 8.84 17.50 6.61
C ARG A 93 8.90 18.98 6.20
N ARG A 94 7.78 19.70 6.23
CA ARG A 94 7.73 21.16 6.01
C ARG A 94 8.21 21.94 7.23
N GLU A 95 8.01 21.40 8.42
CA GLU A 95 8.43 22.00 9.70
C GLU A 95 9.91 21.68 10.03
N GLN A 96 10.44 20.55 9.56
CA GLN A 96 11.85 20.11 9.67
C GLN A 96 12.79 20.91 8.75
N GLU A 97 12.25 21.62 7.75
CA GLU A 97 12.99 22.67 7.02
C GLU A 97 13.30 23.89 7.92
N ALA A 98 12.76 23.94 9.16
CA ALA A 98 12.98 25.02 10.13
C ALA A 98 13.53 24.60 11.51
N TYR A 99 13.62 23.31 11.87
CA TYR A 99 14.22 22.90 13.16
C TYR A 99 14.61 21.41 13.17
N MET A 100 15.90 21.12 13.36
CA MET A 100 16.44 19.80 13.74
C MET A 100 16.79 19.92 15.24
N GLN A 101 16.48 19.02 16.18
CA GLN A 101 16.68 17.56 16.21
C GLN A 101 16.15 16.94 17.54
N SER A 102 16.16 15.59 17.64
CA SER A 102 16.22 14.69 18.84
C SER A 102 14.90 14.00 19.26
N LEU A 103 14.81 12.75 19.77
CA LEU A 103 15.73 11.66 20.20
C LEU A 103 14.89 10.35 20.34
N ALA A 104 15.50 9.15 20.28
CA ALA A 104 14.88 7.94 20.85
C ALA A 104 15.92 6.87 21.20
N ASN A 105 15.89 6.38 22.45
CA ASN A 105 15.76 4.96 22.76
C ASN A 105 15.82 4.70 24.27
N GLU A 106 14.88 3.90 24.77
CA GLU A 106 15.12 2.90 25.82
C GLU A 106 14.37 1.62 25.44
N THR A 107 14.99 0.47 25.73
CA THR A 107 14.50 -0.87 25.39
C THR A 107 14.11 -1.59 26.67
N GLU A 108 12.89 -2.14 26.70
CA GLU A 108 12.50 -3.13 27.71
C GLU A 108 11.78 -4.34 27.10
N SER A 109 11.88 -5.45 27.81
CA SER A 109 11.52 -6.81 27.43
C SER A 109 10.00 -7.07 27.38
N ASN A 110 9.36 -6.61 26.29
CA ASN A 110 8.03 -7.05 25.87
C ASN A 110 8.02 -7.24 24.33
N PRO A 111 7.54 -8.37 23.77
CA PRO A 111 7.45 -8.52 22.31
C PRO A 111 6.36 -7.61 21.69
N TRP A 112 5.44 -7.07 22.48
CA TRP A 112 4.34 -6.23 22.01
C TRP A 112 4.79 -4.90 21.37
N PRO A 113 5.72 -4.12 21.94
CA PRO A 113 6.34 -2.96 21.27
C PRO A 113 6.93 -3.26 19.89
N GLN A 114 7.40 -4.50 19.63
CA GLN A 114 7.96 -4.91 18.34
C GLN A 114 6.86 -5.34 17.35
N ILE A 115 5.78 -5.96 17.85
CA ILE A 115 4.66 -6.45 17.05
C ILE A 115 3.67 -5.33 16.70
N ALA A 116 3.32 -4.46 17.65
CA ALA A 116 2.23 -3.49 17.51
C ALA A 116 2.40 -2.53 16.32
N PRO A 117 3.59 -1.95 16.04
CA PRO A 117 3.80 -1.08 14.88
C PRO A 117 3.66 -1.82 13.54
N LEU A 118 3.97 -3.12 13.54
CA LEU A 118 4.02 -3.97 12.36
C LEU A 118 2.71 -4.75 12.12
N LEU A 119 1.89 -4.91 13.14
CA LEU A 119 0.65 -5.66 13.10
C LEU A 119 -0.32 -5.09 12.06
N GLU A 120 -0.47 -3.76 12.03
CA GLU A 120 -1.37 -3.09 11.11
C GLU A 120 -0.89 -3.21 9.65
N ASP A 121 0.42 -3.21 9.42
CA ASP A 121 0.98 -3.48 8.08
C ASP A 121 0.79 -4.95 7.68
N ALA A 122 1.05 -5.88 8.60
CA ALA A 122 0.92 -7.31 8.39
C ALA A 122 -0.53 -7.72 8.11
N MET A 123 -1.48 -7.18 8.87
CA MET A 123 -2.92 -7.29 8.63
C MET A 123 -3.32 -6.74 7.25
N GLY A 124 -2.55 -5.81 6.68
CA GLY A 124 -2.72 -5.30 5.31
C GLY A 124 -2.46 -6.29 4.22
N ARG A 125 -1.47 -7.15 4.43
CA ARG A 125 -1.02 -8.14 3.46
C ARG A 125 -1.92 -9.37 3.42
N LEU A 126 -2.83 -9.51 4.37
CA LEU A 126 -3.82 -10.59 4.38
C LEU A 126 -4.94 -10.34 3.36
N GLY A 127 -5.45 -11.44 2.80
CA GLY A 127 -6.69 -11.44 2.04
C GLY A 127 -7.88 -11.05 2.93
N GLU A 128 -8.94 -10.51 2.32
CA GLU A 128 -10.06 -9.91 3.04
C GLU A 128 -10.73 -10.87 4.05
N ARG A 129 -11.03 -12.11 3.65
CA ARG A 129 -11.68 -13.09 4.53
C ARG A 129 -10.80 -13.52 5.70
N ASP A 130 -9.49 -13.61 5.49
CA ASP A 130 -8.52 -13.96 6.55
C ASP A 130 -8.39 -12.80 7.55
N ARG A 131 -8.34 -11.56 7.05
CA ARG A 131 -8.35 -10.36 7.87
C ARG A 131 -9.66 -10.24 8.68
N HIS A 132 -10.81 -10.46 8.06
CA HIS A 132 -12.10 -10.46 8.78
C HIS A 132 -12.15 -11.50 9.90
N ALA A 133 -11.64 -12.71 9.64
CA ALA A 133 -11.59 -13.76 10.66
C ALA A 133 -10.77 -13.33 11.89
N LEU A 134 -9.62 -12.70 11.69
CA LEU A 134 -8.78 -12.20 12.79
C LEU A 134 -9.40 -11.02 13.53
N VAL A 135 -10.00 -10.07 12.80
CA VAL A 135 -10.71 -8.93 13.40
C VAL A 135 -11.85 -9.42 14.28
N LEU A 136 -12.72 -10.29 13.74
CA LEU A 136 -13.87 -10.82 14.48
C LEU A 136 -13.41 -11.59 15.72
N ARG A 137 -12.40 -12.47 15.59
CA ARG A 137 -11.97 -13.33 16.69
C ARG A 137 -11.25 -12.58 17.82
N PHE A 138 -10.34 -11.69 17.47
CA PHE A 138 -9.35 -11.15 18.41
C PHE A 138 -9.51 -9.66 18.72
N LEU A 139 -10.20 -8.91 17.86
CA LEU A 139 -10.42 -7.47 18.06
C LEU A 139 -11.88 -7.15 18.42
N ASP A 140 -12.82 -7.93 17.88
CA ASP A 140 -14.27 -7.84 18.13
C ASP A 140 -14.73 -8.83 19.23
N GLY A 141 -13.81 -9.65 19.77
CA GLY A 141 -14.08 -10.56 20.88
C GLY A 141 -14.98 -11.77 20.59
N LYS A 142 -15.37 -11.99 19.33
CA LYS A 142 -16.33 -13.05 18.97
C LYS A 142 -15.76 -14.45 19.16
N ASN A 143 -16.62 -15.38 19.53
CA ASN A 143 -16.28 -16.80 19.60
C ASN A 143 -16.26 -17.43 18.18
N LEU A 144 -15.75 -18.66 18.04
CA LEU A 144 -15.57 -19.29 16.72
C LEU A 144 -16.88 -19.59 15.99
N GLU A 145 -17.98 -19.80 16.72
CA GLU A 145 -19.31 -20.00 16.14
C GLU A 145 -19.84 -18.69 15.55
N GLU A 146 -19.72 -17.59 16.29
CA GLU A 146 -20.08 -16.24 15.84
C GLU A 146 -19.22 -15.77 14.67
N VAL A 147 -17.92 -16.08 14.67
CA VAL A 147 -17.03 -15.84 13.53
C VAL A 147 -17.48 -16.65 12.31
N GLY A 148 -17.84 -17.91 12.50
CA GLY A 148 -18.38 -18.77 11.44
C GLY A 148 -19.65 -18.19 10.83
N ALA A 149 -20.63 -17.85 11.68
CA ALA A 149 -21.88 -17.23 11.27
C ALA A 149 -21.66 -15.93 10.47
N ALA A 150 -20.79 -15.04 10.97
CA ALA A 150 -20.48 -13.79 10.29
C ALA A 150 -19.78 -13.98 8.93
N LEU A 151 -18.98 -15.05 8.77
CA LEU A 151 -18.28 -15.36 7.53
C LEU A 151 -19.05 -16.27 6.56
N GLY A 152 -20.22 -16.77 6.98
CA GLY A 152 -21.03 -17.75 6.26
C GLY A 152 -20.38 -19.12 6.14
N VAL A 153 -19.68 -19.58 7.19
CA VAL A 153 -19.00 -20.89 7.24
C VAL A 153 -19.22 -21.60 8.59
N SER A 154 -18.88 -22.89 8.70
CA SER A 154 -18.92 -23.61 9.97
C SER A 154 -17.88 -23.10 10.98
N ALA A 155 -18.11 -23.33 12.27
CA ALA A 155 -17.18 -22.96 13.34
C ALA A 155 -15.79 -23.58 13.16
N ASP A 156 -15.71 -24.83 12.71
CA ASP A 156 -14.44 -25.49 12.40
C ASP A 156 -13.71 -24.85 11.21
N ALA A 157 -14.45 -24.50 10.16
CA ALA A 157 -13.88 -23.76 9.02
C ALA A 157 -13.40 -22.36 9.43
N ALA A 158 -14.09 -21.70 10.37
CA ALA A 158 -13.65 -20.45 10.98
C ALA A 158 -12.36 -20.64 11.80
N LYS A 159 -12.27 -21.68 12.63
CA LYS A 159 -11.06 -22.03 13.40
C LYS A 159 -9.86 -22.27 12.50
N MET A 160 -10.01 -23.09 11.46
CA MET A 160 -8.96 -23.34 10.48
C MET A 160 -8.53 -22.05 9.76
N ARG A 161 -9.48 -21.18 9.42
CA ARG A 161 -9.19 -19.89 8.78
C ARG A 161 -8.43 -18.93 9.70
N VAL A 162 -8.84 -18.83 10.96
CA VAL A 162 -8.14 -18.04 11.98
C VAL A 162 -6.70 -18.52 12.13
N ASN A 163 -6.49 -19.83 12.32
CA ASN A 163 -5.14 -20.40 12.47
C ASN A 163 -4.26 -20.14 11.23
N ARG A 164 -4.83 -20.30 10.03
CA ARG A 164 -4.13 -19.99 8.77
C ARG A 164 -3.77 -18.52 8.66
N ALA A 165 -4.66 -17.62 9.10
CA ALA A 165 -4.42 -16.18 9.07
C ALA A 165 -3.32 -15.76 10.07
N VAL A 166 -3.30 -16.34 11.27
CA VAL A 166 -2.22 -16.16 12.25
C VAL A 166 -0.88 -16.65 11.68
N GLU A 167 -0.87 -17.80 11.01
CA GLU A 167 0.36 -18.34 10.41
C GLU A 167 0.90 -17.43 9.30
N LYS A 168 0.01 -16.82 8.50
CA LYS A 168 0.41 -15.79 7.53
C LYS A 168 1.00 -14.55 8.20
N LEU A 169 0.45 -14.09 9.33
CA LEU A 169 1.05 -13.01 10.11
C LEU A 169 2.45 -13.39 10.60
N ARG A 170 2.61 -14.62 11.11
CA ARG A 170 3.91 -15.15 11.55
C ARG A 170 4.96 -15.07 10.45
N VAL A 171 4.62 -15.53 9.23
CA VAL A 171 5.51 -15.45 8.06
C VAL A 171 5.86 -14.00 7.72
N VAL A 172 4.92 -13.05 7.85
CA VAL A 172 5.19 -11.63 7.62
C VAL A 172 6.15 -11.06 8.66
N PHE A 173 5.99 -11.41 9.93
CA PHE A 173 6.90 -10.99 11.01
C PHE A 173 8.30 -11.61 10.86
N SER A 174 8.39 -12.90 10.52
CA SER A 174 9.68 -13.57 10.29
C SER A 174 10.47 -12.94 9.14
N LYS A 175 9.78 -12.53 8.06
CA LYS A 175 10.42 -11.79 6.95
C LYS A 175 10.92 -10.40 7.34
N ARG A 176 10.49 -9.86 8.48
CA ARG A 176 10.96 -8.58 9.06
C ARG A 176 11.94 -8.78 10.23
N GLY A 177 12.49 -9.99 10.39
CA GLY A 177 13.47 -10.31 11.42
C GLY A 177 12.88 -10.63 12.80
N ILE A 178 11.55 -10.75 12.91
CA ILE A 178 10.87 -11.03 14.18
C ILE A 178 10.44 -12.49 14.23
N THR A 179 11.11 -13.27 15.09
CA THR A 179 10.79 -14.68 15.33
C THR A 179 9.86 -14.81 16.54
N VAL A 180 8.56 -14.88 16.29
CA VAL A 180 7.53 -15.05 17.32
C VAL A 180 6.65 -16.25 16.97
N SER A 181 6.27 -17.05 17.95
CA SER A 181 5.40 -18.22 17.72
C SER A 181 3.95 -17.78 17.42
N ALA A 182 3.20 -18.61 16.71
CA ALA A 182 1.78 -18.34 16.45
C ALA A 182 0.98 -18.18 17.76
N GLY A 183 1.30 -18.97 18.79
CA GLY A 183 0.70 -18.87 20.12
C GLY A 183 1.04 -17.55 20.82
N ALA A 184 2.27 -17.06 20.71
CA ALA A 184 2.67 -15.77 21.26
C ALA A 184 2.01 -14.60 20.52
N ILE A 185 1.81 -14.69 19.20
CA ILE A 185 1.02 -13.69 18.45
C ILE A 185 -0.43 -13.70 18.94
N ILE A 186 -1.04 -14.87 19.09
CA ILE A 186 -2.43 -14.99 19.59
C ILE A 186 -2.54 -14.41 21.00
N GLY A 187 -1.62 -14.77 21.91
CA GLY A 187 -1.61 -14.28 23.28
C GLY A 187 -1.42 -12.76 23.34
N ALA A 188 -0.41 -12.24 22.64
CA ALA A 188 -0.10 -10.81 22.65
C ALA A 188 -1.22 -9.98 22.04
N VAL A 189 -1.81 -10.42 20.92
CA VAL A 189 -2.97 -9.74 20.31
C VAL A 189 -4.17 -9.83 21.25
N SER A 190 -4.48 -10.99 21.83
CA SER A 190 -5.67 -11.13 22.70
C SER A 190 -5.59 -10.29 23.97
N ILE A 191 -4.39 -10.06 24.52
CA ILE A 191 -4.17 -9.29 25.75
C ILE A 191 -4.18 -7.77 25.47
N ASN A 192 -3.71 -7.34 24.30
CA ASN A 192 -3.44 -5.92 24.02
C ASN A 192 -4.26 -5.35 22.84
N SER A 193 -5.23 -6.09 22.30
CA SER A 193 -6.01 -5.69 21.12
C SER A 193 -7.04 -4.61 21.38
N VAL A 194 -7.50 -4.46 22.61
CA VAL A 194 -8.58 -3.53 22.95
C VAL A 194 -8.16 -2.71 24.17
N GLN A 195 -7.88 -1.44 23.94
CA GLN A 195 -7.75 -0.40 24.94
C GLN A 195 -9.06 0.38 25.03
N ALA A 196 -9.44 0.75 26.25
CA ALA A 196 -10.62 1.58 26.49
C ALA A 196 -10.40 2.98 25.90
N ALA A 197 -11.37 3.45 25.12
CA ALA A 197 -11.37 4.82 24.66
C ALA A 197 -11.58 5.80 25.84
N PRO A 198 -11.00 7.02 25.77
CA PRO A 198 -11.20 8.04 26.79
C PRO A 198 -12.68 8.37 27.04
N THR A 199 -13.00 8.69 28.30
CA THR A 199 -14.34 9.11 28.71
C THR A 199 -14.77 10.37 27.94
N GLY A 200 -16.01 10.37 27.43
CA GLY A 200 -16.55 11.47 26.62
C GLY A 200 -16.30 11.39 25.11
N LEU A 201 -15.37 10.55 24.64
CA LEU A 201 -15.10 10.41 23.19
C LEU A 201 -16.35 9.91 22.43
N ALA A 202 -17.13 9.00 23.03
CA ALA A 202 -18.38 8.52 22.45
C ALA A 202 -19.35 9.68 22.15
N ALA A 203 -19.59 10.57 23.11
CA ALA A 203 -20.50 11.70 22.94
C ALA A 203 -20.00 12.69 21.86
N LEU A 204 -18.69 12.98 21.85
CA LEU A 204 -18.07 13.85 20.85
C LEU A 204 -18.19 13.26 19.43
N THR A 205 -17.89 11.97 19.28
CA THR A 205 -17.97 11.27 17.98
C THR A 205 -19.40 11.22 17.44
N VAL A 206 -20.40 10.97 18.30
CA VAL A 206 -21.82 11.00 17.91
C VAL A 206 -22.21 12.41 17.47
N GLY A 207 -21.94 13.44 18.29
CA GLY A 207 -22.28 14.82 17.96
C GLY A 207 -21.65 15.31 16.66
N ALA A 208 -20.37 15.01 16.42
CA ALA A 208 -19.67 15.38 15.20
C ALA A 208 -20.21 14.66 13.95
N ALA A 209 -20.68 13.42 14.10
CA ALA A 209 -21.16 12.61 12.99
C ALA A 209 -22.63 12.87 12.63
N THR A 210 -23.50 13.16 13.61
CA THR A 210 -24.95 13.23 13.41
C THR A 210 -25.50 14.66 13.40
N LYS A 211 -24.95 15.55 14.22
CA LYS A 211 -25.49 16.91 14.43
C LYS A 211 -24.78 17.98 13.59
N GLY A 212 -23.78 17.59 12.81
CA GLY A 212 -22.91 18.56 12.13
C GLY A 212 -22.18 19.49 13.10
N ALA A 213 -22.12 19.12 14.39
CA ALA A 213 -21.32 19.82 15.38
C ALA A 213 -19.90 19.90 14.83
N VAL A 214 -19.27 21.08 14.97
CA VAL A 214 -18.02 21.42 14.30
C VAL A 214 -16.94 20.43 14.72
N ALA A 215 -16.80 19.33 13.95
CA ALA A 215 -15.59 18.55 13.95
C ALA A 215 -14.47 19.54 13.65
N THR A 216 -13.33 19.38 14.33
CA THR A 216 -12.20 20.25 14.03
C THR A 216 -11.93 20.21 12.52
N ALA A 217 -11.50 21.34 11.94
CA ALA A 217 -11.23 21.41 10.51
C ALA A 217 -10.27 20.29 10.05
N SER A 218 -9.34 19.89 10.92
CA SER A 218 -8.42 18.76 10.72
C SER A 218 -9.15 17.41 10.64
N THR A 219 -10.09 17.11 11.54
CA THR A 219 -10.89 15.87 11.53
C THR A 219 -11.74 15.76 10.26
N ALA A 220 -12.39 16.85 9.88
CA ALA A 220 -13.21 16.90 8.66
C ALA A 220 -12.36 16.74 7.39
N ALA A 221 -11.18 17.37 7.33
CA ALA A 221 -10.23 17.21 6.23
C ALA A 221 -9.70 15.77 6.15
N LEU A 222 -9.42 15.13 7.28
CA LEU A 222 -8.98 13.74 7.35
C LEU A 222 -10.07 12.76 6.86
N ALA A 223 -11.33 12.98 7.26
CA ALA A 223 -12.47 12.22 6.78
C ALA A 223 -12.65 12.36 5.26
N ASN A 224 -12.54 13.59 4.73
CA ASN A 224 -12.62 13.89 3.30
C ASN A 224 -11.48 13.23 2.51
N SER A 225 -10.25 13.33 2.99
CA SER A 225 -9.07 12.70 2.38
C SER A 225 -9.23 11.18 2.27
N THR A 226 -9.79 10.56 3.31
CA THR A 226 -10.05 9.12 3.33
C THR A 226 -11.17 8.72 2.38
N LEU A 227 -12.27 9.47 2.33
CA LEU A 227 -13.34 9.25 1.36
C LEU A 227 -12.83 9.35 -0.07
N GLN A 228 -12.03 10.36 -0.39
CA GLN A 228 -11.37 10.48 -1.69
C GLN A 228 -10.49 9.26 -1.98
N THR A 229 -9.69 8.82 -1.02
CA THR A 229 -8.84 7.63 -1.20
C THR A 229 -9.68 6.38 -1.51
N MET A 230 -10.83 6.20 -0.83
CA MET A 230 -11.76 5.11 -1.08
C MET A 230 -12.43 5.18 -2.47
N THR A 231 -12.80 6.37 -2.95
CA THR A 231 -13.40 6.52 -4.29
C THR A 231 -12.38 6.22 -5.38
N TRP A 232 -11.13 6.68 -5.22
CA TRP A 232 -10.02 6.34 -6.10
C TRP A 232 -9.74 4.83 -6.16
N TRP A 233 -9.91 4.11 -5.05
CA TRP A 233 -9.76 2.64 -5.03
C TRP A 233 -10.88 1.93 -5.78
N LYS A 234 -12.14 2.34 -5.59
CA LYS A 234 -13.28 1.79 -6.34
C LYS A 234 -13.16 2.04 -7.85
N LEU A 235 -12.71 3.24 -8.25
CA LEU A 235 -12.51 3.58 -9.66
C LEU A 235 -11.40 2.75 -10.29
N LYS A 236 -10.28 2.53 -9.57
CA LYS A 236 -9.18 1.67 -10.05
C LYS A 236 -9.60 0.21 -10.19
N THR A 237 -10.38 -0.33 -9.27
CA THR A 237 -10.90 -1.71 -9.37
C THR A 237 -11.94 -1.85 -10.47
N ALA A 238 -12.82 -0.86 -10.65
CA ALA A 238 -13.80 -0.85 -11.73
C ALA A 238 -13.11 -0.75 -13.11
N ALA A 239 -12.09 0.10 -13.24
CA ALA A 239 -11.28 0.19 -14.45
C ALA A 239 -10.52 -1.11 -14.74
N ALA A 240 -10.01 -1.80 -13.72
CA ALA A 240 -9.35 -3.11 -13.88
C ALA A 240 -10.33 -4.21 -14.32
N VAL A 241 -11.55 -4.23 -13.78
CA VAL A 241 -12.61 -5.18 -14.20
C VAL A 241 -13.13 -4.84 -15.60
N ALA A 242 -13.33 -3.56 -15.93
CA ALA A 242 -13.71 -3.13 -17.28
C ALA A 242 -12.62 -3.48 -18.31
N ALA A 243 -11.34 -3.31 -17.97
CA ALA A 243 -10.23 -3.74 -18.82
C ALA A 243 -10.20 -5.26 -18.99
N ALA A 244 -10.51 -6.03 -17.94
CA ALA A 244 -10.64 -7.49 -18.04
C ALA A 244 -11.85 -7.92 -18.89
N LEU A 245 -13.00 -7.23 -18.78
CA LEU A 245 -14.19 -7.50 -19.59
C LEU A 245 -14.00 -7.09 -21.05
N LEU A 246 -13.27 -6.00 -21.33
CA LEU A 246 -12.88 -5.62 -22.69
C LEU A 246 -11.86 -6.59 -23.29
N ALA A 247 -10.99 -7.18 -22.48
CA ALA A 247 -10.10 -8.26 -22.93
C ALA A 247 -10.86 -9.56 -23.26
N VAL A 248 -11.97 -9.84 -22.58
CA VAL A 248 -12.86 -10.98 -22.88
C VAL A 248 -13.79 -10.70 -24.07
N GLY A 249 -14.34 -9.49 -24.18
CA GLY A 249 -15.20 -9.06 -25.30
C GLY A 249 -14.44 -8.76 -26.60
N GLY A 250 -13.17 -8.38 -26.51
CA GLY A 250 -12.27 -8.21 -27.66
C GLY A 250 -11.76 -9.53 -28.24
N ALA A 251 -11.94 -10.66 -27.54
CA ALA A 251 -11.48 -11.96 -27.99
C ALA A 251 -12.40 -12.61 -29.05
N THR A 252 -13.63 -12.11 -29.24
CA THR A 252 -14.58 -12.67 -30.24
C THR A 252 -14.49 -12.03 -31.63
N SER A 253 -13.81 -10.90 -31.80
CA SER A 253 -13.75 -10.17 -33.09
C SER A 253 -12.40 -10.27 -33.83
N LEU A 254 -11.43 -11.05 -33.35
CA LEU A 254 -10.12 -11.20 -33.98
C LEU A 254 -9.75 -12.66 -34.26
N ILE A 255 -10.66 -13.40 -34.90
CA ILE A 255 -10.34 -14.66 -35.58
C ILE A 255 -10.60 -14.50 -37.08
N VAL A 256 -9.93 -13.56 -37.76
CA VAL A 256 -9.65 -13.67 -39.20
C VAL A 256 -8.37 -12.88 -39.52
N SER A 257 -7.24 -13.58 -39.55
CA SER A 257 -6.17 -13.49 -40.56
C SER A 257 -4.85 -13.92 -39.93
N GLN A 258 -4.65 -15.24 -39.91
CA GLN A 258 -3.29 -15.77 -39.86
C GLN A 258 -2.67 -15.60 -41.24
N SER A 259 -1.60 -14.81 -41.33
CA SER A 259 -0.58 -15.05 -42.33
C SER A 259 0.81 -14.94 -41.70
N LYS A 260 1.49 -16.09 -41.76
CA LYS A 260 2.90 -16.40 -41.48
C LYS A 260 3.81 -15.22 -41.13
N ILE A 261 4.28 -15.18 -39.89
CA ILE A 261 5.59 -14.60 -39.56
C ILE A 261 6.31 -15.57 -38.62
N GLY A 262 7.52 -15.96 -39.01
CA GLY A 262 8.27 -17.08 -38.47
C GLY A 262 8.62 -16.96 -36.98
N ARG A 263 8.62 -18.10 -36.30
CA ARG A 263 9.28 -18.23 -34.99
C ARG A 263 10.78 -18.03 -35.19
N VAL A 264 11.28 -16.86 -34.83
CA VAL A 264 12.71 -16.67 -34.57
C VAL A 264 12.93 -17.02 -33.10
N ASN A 265 13.73 -18.06 -32.86
CA ASN A 265 14.12 -18.52 -31.53
C ASN A 265 15.27 -17.61 -31.03
N TRP A 266 14.97 -16.64 -30.16
CA TRP A 266 15.94 -15.63 -29.70
C TRP A 266 16.77 -16.04 -28.47
N TRP A 267 16.79 -17.32 -28.11
CA TRP A 267 17.66 -17.85 -27.07
C TRP A 267 18.63 -18.88 -27.63
N SER A 268 19.70 -18.39 -28.25
CA SER A 268 20.98 -19.08 -28.33
C SER A 268 22.13 -18.07 -28.30
N ASN A 269 23.10 -18.35 -27.44
CA ASN A 269 24.30 -17.57 -27.09
C ASN A 269 24.96 -16.73 -28.20
N SER A 270 25.08 -15.42 -27.97
CA SER A 270 26.35 -14.66 -28.08
C SER A 270 26.18 -13.21 -27.56
N SER A 271 27.07 -12.80 -26.65
CA SER A 271 27.19 -11.50 -25.94
C SER A 271 25.99 -11.02 -25.10
N ALA A 272 25.75 -11.68 -23.95
CA ALA A 272 24.79 -11.24 -22.93
C ALA A 272 25.02 -9.81 -22.37
N ASN A 273 26.19 -9.19 -22.61
CA ASN A 273 26.46 -7.82 -22.19
C ASN A 273 25.78 -6.74 -23.03
N SER A 274 25.36 -7.02 -24.27
CA SER A 274 24.82 -6.00 -25.19
C SER A 274 23.32 -5.78 -25.02
N ALA A 275 22.58 -6.83 -24.65
CA ALA A 275 21.10 -6.83 -24.68
C ALA A 275 20.45 -5.98 -23.58
N LEU A 276 21.18 -5.66 -22.51
CA LEU A 276 20.73 -4.82 -21.41
C LEU A 276 21.77 -3.75 -21.06
N LEU A 277 22.58 -3.35 -22.04
CA LEU A 277 23.54 -2.27 -21.89
C LEU A 277 22.81 -0.94 -21.69
N ILE A 278 23.21 -0.20 -20.67
CA ILE A 278 22.73 1.14 -20.39
C ILE A 278 23.72 2.12 -20.99
N VAL A 279 23.26 2.91 -21.95
CA VAL A 279 24.01 4.00 -22.55
C VAL A 279 23.33 5.30 -22.14
N PRO A 280 23.99 6.14 -21.31
CA PRO A 280 23.39 7.37 -20.78
C PRO A 280 22.80 8.25 -21.90
N GLN A 281 21.60 8.79 -21.68
CA GLN A 281 20.81 9.59 -22.65
C GLN A 281 20.55 8.94 -24.03
N LYS A 282 20.91 7.68 -24.25
CA LYS A 282 20.77 7.03 -25.56
C LYS A 282 19.87 5.81 -25.52
N SER A 283 20.13 4.84 -24.63
CA SER A 283 19.41 3.57 -24.67
C SER A 283 19.51 2.75 -23.37
N VAL A 284 18.54 1.88 -23.17
CA VAL A 284 18.62 0.75 -22.23
C VAL A 284 18.25 -0.52 -23.00
N GLY A 285 19.24 -1.35 -23.29
CA GLY A 285 19.05 -2.51 -24.15
C GLY A 285 18.49 -2.12 -25.53
N PRO A 286 17.37 -2.72 -25.99
CA PRO A 286 16.78 -2.40 -27.29
C PRO A 286 15.98 -1.09 -27.31
N VAL A 287 15.69 -0.48 -26.15
CA VAL A 287 14.89 0.75 -26.06
C VAL A 287 15.79 1.96 -26.22
N ARG A 288 15.46 2.85 -27.15
CA ARG A 288 16.24 4.06 -27.47
C ARG A 288 15.43 5.34 -27.22
N ALA A 289 16.14 6.42 -26.93
CA ALA A 289 15.59 7.75 -26.61
C ALA A 289 14.58 8.28 -27.65
N ASP A 290 14.82 7.98 -28.92
CA ASP A 290 14.03 8.44 -30.07
C ASP A 290 12.79 7.58 -30.37
N MET A 291 12.55 6.53 -29.57
CA MET A 291 11.40 5.64 -29.77
C MET A 291 10.10 6.23 -29.23
N THR A 292 9.03 6.00 -29.97
CA THR A 292 7.64 6.16 -29.51
C THR A 292 7.15 4.90 -28.80
N ILE A 293 6.10 5.00 -27.98
CA ILE A 293 5.51 3.84 -27.30
C ILE A 293 5.18 2.66 -28.25
N PRO A 294 4.56 2.86 -29.43
CA PRO A 294 4.34 1.78 -30.38
C PRO A 294 5.63 1.07 -30.83
N GLN A 295 6.72 1.82 -31.06
CA GLN A 295 8.02 1.24 -31.43
C GLN A 295 8.65 0.46 -30.27
N VAL A 296 8.48 0.94 -29.04
CA VAL A 296 8.92 0.20 -27.84
C VAL A 296 8.16 -1.13 -27.71
N ILE A 297 6.84 -1.13 -27.92
CA ILE A 297 6.02 -2.36 -27.88
C ILE A 297 6.40 -3.29 -29.04
N ALA A 298 6.70 -2.76 -30.22
CA ALA A 298 7.18 -3.57 -31.34
C ALA A 298 8.53 -4.23 -31.03
N ALA A 299 9.42 -3.54 -30.32
CA ALA A 299 10.75 -4.04 -29.97
C ALA A 299 10.76 -5.03 -28.78
N LEU A 300 9.87 -4.83 -27.80
CA LEU A 300 9.86 -5.59 -26.54
C LEU A 300 8.69 -6.56 -26.40
N GLY A 301 7.67 -6.45 -27.26
CA GLY A 301 6.37 -7.07 -27.05
C GLY A 301 5.48 -6.27 -26.10
N GLN A 302 4.32 -6.84 -25.77
CA GLN A 302 3.35 -6.19 -24.88
C GLN A 302 3.90 -6.10 -23.44
N PRO A 303 3.69 -4.97 -22.73
CA PRO A 303 4.12 -4.84 -21.34
C PRO A 303 3.29 -5.75 -20.43
N ASP A 304 3.92 -6.23 -19.34
CA ASP A 304 3.23 -7.04 -18.31
C ASP A 304 2.11 -6.24 -17.62
N LYS A 305 2.27 -4.91 -17.51
CA LYS A 305 1.28 -4.00 -16.89
C LYS A 305 1.42 -2.58 -17.45
N ARG A 306 0.31 -1.85 -17.56
CA ARG A 306 0.30 -0.40 -17.88
C ARG A 306 -0.30 0.40 -16.72
N THR A 307 0.37 1.49 -16.31
CA THR A 307 -0.12 2.40 -15.24
C THR A 307 0.03 3.85 -15.69
N GLY A 308 -1.06 4.46 -16.19
CA GLY A 308 -0.96 5.76 -16.87
C GLY A 308 0.00 5.67 -18.06
N ASN A 309 1.02 6.52 -18.09
CA ASN A 309 2.04 6.54 -19.14
C ASN A 309 3.20 5.56 -18.89
N PHE A 310 3.13 4.76 -17.82
CA PHE A 310 4.13 3.73 -17.55
C PHE A 310 3.77 2.42 -18.25
N LEU A 311 4.74 1.87 -18.97
CA LEU A 311 4.75 0.51 -19.48
C LEU A 311 5.73 -0.30 -18.62
N HIS A 312 5.19 -1.25 -17.85
CA HIS A 312 5.97 -2.08 -16.93
C HIS A 312 6.32 -3.41 -17.58
N TYR A 313 7.62 -3.66 -17.78
CA TYR A 313 8.18 -4.94 -18.19
C TYR A 313 8.74 -5.62 -16.94
N VAL A 314 7.81 -6.08 -16.09
CA VAL A 314 8.09 -6.63 -14.75
C VAL A 314 9.07 -7.79 -14.82
N ARG A 315 8.92 -8.67 -15.83
CA ARG A 315 9.81 -9.82 -16.04
C ARG A 315 11.24 -9.42 -16.39
N SER A 316 11.39 -8.27 -17.03
CA SER A 316 12.68 -7.69 -17.42
C SER A 316 13.22 -6.70 -16.39
N GLY A 317 12.42 -6.36 -15.37
CA GLY A 317 12.82 -5.51 -14.26
C GLY A 317 12.93 -4.02 -14.59
N PHE A 318 12.27 -3.53 -15.64
CA PHE A 318 12.27 -2.09 -15.93
C PHE A 318 10.89 -1.58 -16.34
N SER A 319 10.72 -0.26 -16.28
CA SER A 319 9.54 0.44 -16.76
C SER A 319 9.93 1.59 -17.67
N VAL A 320 9.14 1.79 -18.71
CA VAL A 320 9.26 2.86 -19.68
C VAL A 320 8.18 3.89 -19.37
N ILE A 321 8.52 5.18 -19.38
CA ILE A 321 7.53 6.28 -19.30
C ILE A 321 7.57 7.11 -20.59
N SER A 322 6.39 7.46 -21.11
CA SER A 322 6.25 8.47 -22.18
C SER A 322 5.77 9.82 -21.68
N ASN A 323 6.07 10.84 -22.48
CA ASN A 323 5.40 12.13 -22.38
C ASN A 323 3.91 11.97 -22.71
N PRO A 324 3.00 12.60 -21.92
CA PRO A 324 1.56 12.48 -22.14
C PRO A 324 1.09 13.03 -23.50
N ASP A 325 1.82 14.00 -24.04
CA ASP A 325 1.34 14.80 -25.16
C ASP A 325 1.71 14.21 -26.53
N ASN A 326 2.79 13.44 -26.62
CA ASN A 326 3.34 12.99 -27.90
C ASN A 326 3.85 11.53 -27.92
N ASP A 327 3.60 10.77 -26.84
CA ASP A 327 4.05 9.38 -26.69
C ASP A 327 5.56 9.13 -26.90
N SER A 328 6.38 10.19 -26.86
CA SER A 328 7.83 10.07 -26.94
C SER A 328 8.39 9.56 -25.62
N LEU A 329 9.44 8.76 -25.70
CA LEU A 329 10.11 8.21 -24.53
C LEU A 329 10.74 9.32 -23.69
N ARG A 330 10.42 9.36 -22.40
CA ARG A 330 10.95 10.35 -21.46
C ARG A 330 12.04 9.77 -20.56
N ALA A 331 11.81 8.58 -20.03
CA ALA A 331 12.77 7.93 -19.15
C ALA A 331 12.55 6.42 -19.08
N ILE A 332 13.59 5.72 -18.63
CA ILE A 332 13.55 4.30 -18.29
C ILE A 332 13.97 4.14 -16.84
N PHE A 333 13.12 3.43 -16.10
CA PHE A 333 13.28 3.12 -14.70
C PHE A 333 13.72 1.67 -14.56
N CYS A 334 14.96 1.46 -14.12
CA CYS A 334 15.62 0.17 -14.00
C CYS A 334 15.69 -0.26 -12.53
N GLY A 335 15.12 -1.42 -12.21
CA GLY A 335 14.87 -1.88 -10.83
C GLY A 335 13.37 -2.11 -10.60
N ASP A 336 12.99 -2.80 -9.51
CA ASP A 336 11.60 -3.24 -9.31
C ASP A 336 10.58 -2.08 -9.44
N SER A 337 9.54 -2.37 -10.22
CA SER A 337 8.67 -1.46 -10.96
C SER A 337 7.50 -0.87 -10.14
N LEU A 338 7.59 -0.86 -8.81
CA LEU A 338 6.48 -0.47 -7.92
C LEU A 338 6.76 0.77 -7.04
N GLY A 339 7.84 1.51 -7.32
CA GLY A 339 8.18 2.75 -6.61
C GLY A 339 8.63 2.51 -5.17
N ARG A 340 8.55 3.54 -4.30
CA ARG A 340 9.09 3.59 -2.92
C ARG A 340 8.67 2.45 -1.96
N ASN A 341 7.77 1.55 -2.37
CA ASN A 341 7.24 0.45 -1.54
C ASN A 341 7.36 -0.95 -2.20
N GLY A 342 8.06 -1.10 -3.33
CA GLY A 342 8.35 -2.42 -3.91
C GLY A 342 9.41 -3.19 -3.10
N PRO A 343 9.38 -4.53 -3.05
CA PRO A 343 10.42 -5.30 -2.38
C PRO A 343 11.81 -4.94 -2.96
N MET A 344 12.74 -4.57 -2.09
CA MET A 344 14.11 -4.28 -2.50
C MET A 344 14.78 -5.57 -3.01
N THR A 345 15.03 -5.60 -4.34
CA THR A 345 15.77 -6.57 -5.18
C THR A 345 15.05 -7.90 -5.52
N ARG A 346 15.04 -8.45 -6.76
CA ARG A 346 15.74 -8.18 -8.05
C ARG A 346 15.00 -8.80 -9.27
N ALA A 347 14.97 -8.10 -10.43
CA ALA A 347 14.66 -8.69 -11.76
C ALA A 347 15.53 -8.08 -12.90
N PHE A 348 15.95 -6.81 -12.79
CA PHE A 348 16.79 -6.14 -13.79
C PHE A 348 18.26 -6.56 -13.70
N LYS A 349 18.84 -6.92 -14.85
CA LYS A 349 20.23 -7.40 -14.96
C LYS A 349 21.14 -6.51 -15.81
N GLY A 350 20.64 -5.37 -16.27
CA GLY A 350 21.42 -4.44 -17.10
C GLY A 350 22.53 -3.74 -16.34
N ARG A 351 23.55 -3.31 -17.10
CA ARG A 351 24.73 -2.59 -16.61
C ARG A 351 25.09 -1.47 -17.57
N THR A 352 25.74 -0.44 -17.07
CA THR A 352 26.37 0.59 -17.89
C THR A 352 27.67 0.08 -18.53
N ARG A 353 28.25 0.85 -19.46
CA ARG A 353 29.54 0.49 -20.09
C ARG A 353 30.67 0.44 -19.06
N GLU A 354 30.58 1.26 -18.03
CA GLU A 354 31.48 1.35 -16.89
C GLU A 354 31.24 0.21 -15.86
N GLY A 355 30.29 -0.70 -16.15
CA GLY A 355 30.02 -1.89 -15.35
C GLY A 355 29.04 -1.69 -14.19
N ILE A 356 28.48 -0.49 -14.03
CA ILE A 356 27.59 -0.13 -12.92
C ILE A 356 26.21 -0.74 -13.15
N GLY A 357 25.67 -1.42 -12.13
CA GLY A 357 24.35 -2.02 -12.18
C GLY A 357 23.76 -2.24 -10.79
N MET A 358 22.69 -3.02 -10.71
CA MET A 358 22.02 -3.31 -9.44
C MET A 358 22.95 -4.04 -8.46
N GLY A 359 23.20 -3.43 -7.31
CA GLY A 359 24.08 -3.92 -6.24
C GLY A 359 25.48 -3.30 -6.24
N SER A 360 25.82 -2.47 -7.23
CA SER A 360 27.07 -1.71 -7.23
C SER A 360 27.17 -0.77 -6.02
N THR A 361 28.37 -0.57 -5.50
CA THR A 361 28.59 0.27 -4.32
C THR A 361 28.68 1.75 -4.68
N ARG A 362 28.46 2.63 -3.69
CA ARG A 362 28.70 4.07 -3.84
C ARG A 362 30.09 4.40 -4.40
N ALA A 363 31.12 3.71 -3.91
CA ALA A 363 32.50 3.93 -4.34
C ALA A 363 32.69 3.55 -5.81
N GLU A 364 32.10 2.45 -6.27
CA GLU A 364 32.13 2.03 -7.68
C GLU A 364 31.45 3.06 -8.59
N VAL A 365 30.30 3.61 -8.17
CA VAL A 365 29.57 4.63 -8.96
C VAL A 365 30.41 5.91 -9.08
N ILE A 366 30.99 6.38 -7.97
CA ILE A 366 31.83 7.58 -7.96
C ILE A 366 33.13 7.35 -8.76
N ALA A 367 33.72 6.15 -8.70
CA ALA A 367 34.89 5.83 -9.51
C ALA A 367 34.57 5.83 -11.02
N ALA A 368 33.36 5.41 -11.40
CA ALA A 368 32.92 5.37 -12.81
C ALA A 368 32.54 6.74 -13.38
N TYR A 369 31.86 7.59 -12.59
CA TYR A 369 31.25 8.82 -13.09
C TYR A 369 31.72 10.11 -12.40
N GLY A 370 32.63 10.01 -11.42
CA GLY A 370 33.09 11.13 -10.62
C GLY A 370 32.05 11.59 -9.58
N THR A 371 32.25 12.82 -9.08
CA THR A 371 31.38 13.43 -8.08
C THR A 371 29.98 13.69 -8.65
N PRO A 372 28.90 13.27 -7.99
CA PRO A 372 27.54 13.55 -8.44
C PRO A 372 27.24 15.06 -8.43
N SER A 373 26.39 15.51 -9.35
CA SER A 373 25.91 16.90 -9.45
C SER A 373 25.08 17.32 -8.23
N ASP A 374 24.30 16.37 -7.69
CA ASP A 374 23.54 16.55 -6.46
C ASP A 374 23.51 15.22 -5.69
N THR A 375 23.55 15.30 -4.37
CA THR A 375 23.39 14.17 -3.46
C THR A 375 22.21 14.42 -2.55
N ARG A 376 21.14 13.64 -2.70
CA ARG A 376 19.97 13.73 -1.82
C ARG A 376 19.93 12.52 -0.90
N ALA A 377 20.21 12.75 0.38
CA ALA A 377 20.07 11.73 1.41
C ALA A 377 18.67 11.82 2.05
N ALA A 378 17.95 10.69 2.07
CA ALA A 378 16.79 10.47 2.91
C ALA A 378 17.14 9.42 3.98
N ALA A 379 16.37 9.35 5.07
CA ALA A 379 16.66 8.50 6.23
C ALA A 379 16.91 6.99 5.94
N ILE A 380 16.57 6.49 4.76
CA ILE A 380 16.72 5.08 4.34
C ILE A 380 17.42 4.86 3.01
N ASN A 381 17.58 5.90 2.18
CA ASN A 381 18.16 5.79 0.83
C ASN A 381 18.95 7.05 0.47
N GLU A 382 20.05 6.86 -0.25
CA GLU A 382 20.86 7.94 -0.84
C GLU A 382 20.58 8.01 -2.34
N SER A 383 20.52 9.21 -2.91
CA SER A 383 20.39 9.42 -4.35
C SER A 383 21.59 10.17 -4.88
N LEU A 384 22.29 9.58 -5.86
CA LEU A 384 23.38 10.20 -6.61
C LEU A 384 22.84 10.63 -7.97
N GLN A 385 22.85 11.94 -8.25
CA GLN A 385 22.35 12.50 -9.51
C GLN A 385 23.50 12.94 -10.40
N TYR A 386 23.45 12.56 -11.67
CA TYR A 386 24.39 12.97 -12.72
C TYR A 386 23.57 13.60 -13.85
N GLU A 387 23.25 14.88 -13.70
CA GLU A 387 22.31 15.60 -14.58
C GLU A 387 22.81 15.63 -16.03
N THR A 388 24.10 15.88 -16.22
CA THR A 388 24.75 15.92 -17.55
C THR A 388 24.73 14.57 -18.26
N LEU A 389 24.62 13.46 -17.51
CA LEU A 389 24.54 12.11 -18.04
C LEU A 389 23.09 11.59 -18.08
N GLY A 390 22.11 12.34 -17.57
CA GLY A 390 20.74 11.89 -17.42
C GLY A 390 20.60 10.65 -16.52
N LEU A 391 21.53 10.41 -15.59
CA LEU A 391 21.51 9.25 -14.70
C LEU A 391 21.13 9.62 -13.28
N THR A 392 20.38 8.75 -12.62
CA THR A 392 20.15 8.83 -11.18
C THR A 392 20.25 7.44 -10.55
N PHE A 393 21.17 7.29 -9.61
CA PHE A 393 21.34 6.07 -8.83
C PHE A 393 20.69 6.25 -7.46
N THR A 394 19.81 5.33 -7.07
CA THR A 394 19.31 5.26 -5.68
C THR A 394 19.98 4.09 -4.98
N LEU A 395 20.60 4.39 -3.85
CA LEU A 395 21.32 3.45 -3.01
C LEU A 395 20.51 3.19 -1.74
N SER A 396 20.47 1.93 -1.33
CA SER A 396 20.03 1.51 0.00
C SER A 396 21.15 0.70 0.63
N GLU A 397 21.46 0.97 1.90
CA GLU A 397 22.61 0.36 2.58
C GLU A 397 23.92 0.45 1.76
N GLY A 398 24.12 1.58 1.05
CA GLY A 398 25.32 1.83 0.23
C GLY A 398 25.39 1.09 -1.10
N LYS A 399 24.33 0.38 -1.52
CA LYS A 399 24.27 -0.38 -2.78
C LYS A 399 23.15 0.12 -3.70
N VAL A 400 23.42 0.18 -5.00
CA VAL A 400 22.45 0.58 -6.03
C VAL A 400 21.27 -0.40 -6.04
N VAL A 401 20.09 0.10 -5.73
CA VAL A 401 18.82 -0.67 -5.77
C VAL A 401 17.90 -0.20 -6.88
N TYR A 402 18.17 0.98 -7.43
CA TYR A 402 17.36 1.60 -8.49
C TYR A 402 18.21 2.53 -9.35
N LEU A 403 17.89 2.59 -10.64
CA LEU A 403 18.58 3.42 -11.62
C LEU A 403 17.56 4.04 -12.57
N VAL A 404 17.62 5.35 -12.77
CA VAL A 404 16.81 6.07 -13.75
C VAL A 404 17.71 6.58 -14.86
N VAL A 405 17.29 6.36 -16.11
CA VAL A 405 17.91 6.90 -17.32
C VAL A 405 16.90 7.86 -17.94
N ASN A 406 17.20 9.16 -17.89
CA ASN A 406 16.41 10.21 -18.52
C ASN A 406 16.94 10.49 -19.93
N PHE A 407 16.03 10.82 -20.84
CA PHE A 407 16.33 11.21 -22.21
C PHE A 407 16.05 12.69 -22.46
#